data_AF-A0A973ST01-F1
#
_entry.id   AF-A0A973ST01-F1
#
_cell.length_a   1.000
_cell.length_b   1.000
_cell.length_c   1.000
_cell.angle_alpha   90.00
_cell.angle_beta   90.00
_cell.angle_gamma   90.00
#
_symmetry.space_group_name_H-M   'P 1'
#
loop_
_entity.id
_entity.type
_entity.pdbx_description
1 polymer ?
#
loop_
_entity_poly.entity_id
_entity_poly.type
_entity_poly.pdbx_seq_one_letter_code
_entity_poly.pdbx_strand_id
1 'polypeptide(L)'
;TWDKMTVCGYLADVHCLGLRNTIGPDVLDERDMRRFREYFFGEYPAYQEVPIELAQHLVFGSVDYARTLGFEPHEDFAPVADLLGKWEGGSAITFGRDGRPFYRQGPHDDPGKVLRILRRTLTDDQFDYYVEDPSPAS
;
A
#
# COMPACT_ATOMS: atom_id res chain seq x y z
N THR A 1 -3.21 -0.43 35.19
CA THR A 1 -2.47 0.47 34.28
C THR A 1 -2.51 -0.19 32.93
N TRP A 2 -3.30 0.34 31.99
CA TRP A 2 -3.57 -0.33 30.72
C TRP A 2 -3.22 0.62 29.58
N ASP A 3 -1.94 0.63 29.17
CA ASP A 3 -1.54 1.22 27.89
C ASP A 3 -2.07 0.30 26.78
N LYS A 4 -3.35 0.46 26.48
CA LYS A 4 -3.98 -0.12 25.29
C LYS A 4 -3.84 0.89 24.16
N MET A 5 -3.33 0.43 23.03
CA MET A 5 -3.13 1.21 21.82
C MET A 5 -4.04 0.65 20.72
N THR A 6 -4.67 1.53 19.94
CA THR A 6 -5.33 1.12 18.70
C THR A 6 -4.30 1.15 17.58
N VAL A 7 -4.19 0.06 16.82
CA VAL A 7 -3.14 -0.16 15.83
C VAL A 7 -3.76 -0.55 14.49
N CYS A 8 -3.23 0.03 13.41
CA CYS A 8 -3.50 -0.37 12.04
C CYS A 8 -2.19 -0.62 11.28
N GLY A 9 -2.23 -1.54 10.32
CA GLY A 9 -1.18 -1.76 9.35
C GLY A 9 -1.64 -1.39 7.94
N TYR A 10 -0.75 -0.81 7.13
CA TYR A 10 -1.04 -0.39 5.76
C TYR A 10 0.06 -0.89 4.82
N LEU A 11 -0.32 -1.58 3.74
CA LEU A 11 0.59 -1.96 2.67
C LEU A 11 0.31 -1.12 1.43
N ALA A 12 1.04 0.00 1.28
CA ALA A 12 0.91 0.91 0.16
C ALA A 12 1.90 0.57 -0.96
N ASP A 13 1.39 0.32 -2.17
CA ASP A 13 2.15 0.33 -3.41
C ASP A 13 2.19 1.76 -3.96
N VAL A 14 3.32 2.42 -3.72
CA VAL A 14 3.58 3.80 -4.17
C VAL A 14 3.91 3.90 -5.67
N HIS A 15 4.04 2.78 -6.37
CA HIS A 15 4.41 2.77 -7.79
C HIS A 15 3.21 2.57 -8.72
N CYS A 16 2.14 1.89 -8.29
CA CYS A 16 1.01 1.60 -9.16
C CYS A 16 -0.33 1.40 -8.42
N LEU A 17 -0.45 0.31 -7.65
CA LEU A 17 -1.75 -0.19 -7.23
C LEU A 17 -2.38 0.54 -6.04
N GLY A 18 -1.63 1.45 -5.40
CA GLY A 18 -2.11 2.15 -4.20
C GLY A 18 -2.16 1.22 -3.00
N LEU A 19 -3.16 1.38 -2.13
CA LEU A 19 -3.26 0.58 -0.91
C LEU A 19 -3.74 -0.84 -1.21
N ARG A 20 -2.82 -1.81 -1.07
CA ARG A 20 -3.04 -3.23 -1.42
C ARG A 20 -3.62 -4.05 -0.28
N ASN A 21 -3.31 -3.70 0.97
CA ASN A 21 -3.80 -4.43 2.13
C ASN A 21 -3.81 -3.54 3.38
N THR A 22 -4.66 -3.90 4.33
CA THR A 22 -4.83 -3.23 5.62
C THR A 22 -4.98 -4.26 6.74
N ILE A 23 -4.49 -3.93 7.93
CA ILE A 23 -4.71 -4.73 9.15
C ILE A 23 -5.31 -3.83 10.22
N GLY A 24 -6.24 -4.36 11.01
CA GLY A 24 -6.91 -3.66 12.11
C GLY A 24 -8.18 -2.92 11.69
N PRO A 25 -8.69 -2.00 12.52
CA PRO A 25 -8.10 -1.54 13.78
C PRO A 25 -8.14 -2.60 14.90
N ASP A 26 -6.99 -2.87 15.51
CA ASP A 26 -6.85 -3.79 16.65
C ASP A 26 -6.47 -3.03 17.93
N VAL A 27 -6.97 -3.47 19.08
CA VAL A 27 -6.59 -2.91 20.39
C VAL A 27 -5.58 -3.81 21.07
N LEU A 28 -4.33 -3.35 21.15
CA LEU A 28 -3.19 -4.13 21.65
C LEU A 28 -2.64 -3.56 22.95
N ASP A 29 -2.19 -4.43 23.84
CA ASP A 29 -1.32 -4.04 24.95
C ASP A 29 0.14 -3.95 24.50
N GLU A 30 1.03 -3.51 25.39
CA GLU A 30 2.46 -3.35 25.07
C GLU A 30 3.15 -4.66 24.64
N ARG A 31 2.74 -5.80 25.21
CA ARG A 31 3.31 -7.11 24.86
C ARG A 31 2.84 -7.54 23.48
N ASP A 32 1.57 -7.38 23.20
CA ASP A 32 0.99 -7.75 21.91
C ASP A 32 1.46 -6.79 20.81
N MET A 33 1.74 -5.52 21.13
CA MET A 33 2.34 -4.56 20.20
C MET A 33 3.78 -4.93 19.79
N ARG A 34 4.57 -5.54 20.68
CA ARG A 34 5.90 -6.08 20.30
C ARG A 34 5.77 -7.21 19.29
N ARG A 35 4.86 -8.16 19.55
CA ARG A 35 4.57 -9.29 18.65
C ARG A 35 4.04 -8.82 17.30
N PHE A 36 3.16 -7.82 17.31
CA PHE A 36 2.64 -7.21 16.09
C PHE A 36 3.77 -6.62 15.24
N ARG A 37 4.72 -5.89 15.83
CA ARG A 37 5.87 -5.33 15.09
C ARG A 37 6.76 -6.40 14.48
N GLU A 38 7.07 -7.46 15.24
CA GLU A 38 7.86 -8.59 14.75
C GLU A 38 7.18 -9.29 13.57
N TYR A 39 5.86 -9.50 13.67
CA TYR A 39 5.07 -10.09 12.59
C TYR A 39 4.97 -9.15 11.38
N PHE A 40 4.58 -7.90 11.58
CA PHE A 40 4.28 -6.94 10.52
C PHE A 40 5.51 -6.56 9.70
N PHE A 41 6.67 -6.44 10.35
CA PHE A 41 7.93 -6.07 9.69
C PHE A 41 8.89 -7.24 9.48
N GLY A 42 8.50 -8.49 9.78
CA GLY A 42 9.41 -9.64 9.81
C GLY A 42 10.11 -9.97 8.49
N GLU A 43 9.50 -9.61 7.36
CA GLU A 43 10.07 -9.79 6.02
C GLU A 43 11.04 -8.66 5.61
N TYR A 44 11.16 -7.60 6.42
CA TYR A 44 12.00 -6.45 6.14
C TYR A 44 13.25 -6.45 7.04
N PRO A 45 14.40 -5.96 6.53
CA PRO A 45 15.63 -5.92 7.31
C PRO A 45 15.54 -4.95 8.50
N ALA A 46 14.68 -3.92 8.42
CA ALA A 46 14.43 -2.96 9.47
C ALA A 46 13.12 -2.19 9.24
N TYR A 47 12.64 -1.53 10.28
CA TYR A 47 11.61 -0.50 10.23
C TYR A 47 12.10 0.75 10.98
N GLN A 48 11.46 1.89 10.73
CA GLN A 48 11.75 3.14 11.42
C GLN A 48 10.45 3.85 11.80
N GLU A 49 10.51 4.65 12.86
CA GLU A 49 9.42 5.54 13.22
C GLU A 49 9.38 6.72 12.24
N VAL A 50 8.16 7.16 11.90
CA VAL A 50 7.93 8.27 10.99
C VAL A 50 6.87 9.21 11.58
N PRO A 51 6.90 10.52 11.24
CA PRO A 51 5.78 11.40 11.53
C PRO A 51 4.49 10.88 10.88
N ILE A 52 3.35 11.10 11.53
CA ILE A 52 2.06 10.64 11.02
C ILE A 52 1.76 11.26 9.65
N GLU A 53 2.22 12.48 9.40
CA GLU A 53 2.07 13.19 8.15
C GLU A 53 2.75 12.43 6.99
N LEU A 54 3.92 11.83 7.22
CA LEU A 54 4.57 11.01 6.20
C LEU A 54 3.76 9.74 5.90
N ALA A 55 3.18 9.11 6.93
CA ALA A 55 2.30 7.96 6.74
C ALA A 55 1.03 8.35 5.95
N GLN A 56 0.41 9.49 6.26
CA GLN A 56 -0.72 10.05 5.50
C GLN A 56 -0.34 10.29 4.04
N HIS A 57 0.80 10.94 3.79
CA HIS A 57 1.29 11.21 2.44
C HIS A 57 1.48 9.92 1.63
N LEU A 58 2.04 8.86 2.23
CA LEU A 58 2.24 7.57 1.58
C LEU A 58 0.92 6.83 1.34
N VAL A 59 0.07 6.71 2.36
CA VAL A 59 -1.17 5.93 2.27
C VAL A 59 -2.20 6.66 1.41
N PHE A 60 -2.64 7.86 1.79
CA PHE A 60 -3.67 8.57 1.04
C PHE A 60 -3.17 9.00 -0.34
N GLY A 61 -1.91 9.45 -0.45
CA GLY A 61 -1.34 9.81 -1.73
C GLY A 61 -1.24 8.64 -2.70
N SER A 62 -0.89 7.44 -2.24
CA SER A 62 -0.86 6.25 -3.12
C SER A 62 -2.26 5.84 -3.56
N VAL A 63 -3.28 5.98 -2.70
CA VAL A 63 -4.69 5.75 -3.06
C VAL A 63 -5.16 6.76 -4.10
N ASP A 64 -4.91 8.05 -3.88
CA ASP A 64 -5.28 9.11 -4.83
C ASP A 64 -4.59 8.90 -6.19
N TYR A 65 -3.30 8.53 -6.19
CA TYR A 65 -2.56 8.18 -7.39
C TYR A 65 -3.16 6.96 -8.12
N ALA A 66 -3.40 5.86 -7.41
CA ALA A 66 -3.92 4.63 -7.99
C ALA A 66 -5.32 4.81 -8.61
N ARG A 67 -6.16 5.70 -8.03
CA ARG A 67 -7.44 6.09 -8.62
C ARG A 67 -7.29 6.75 -9.98
N THR A 68 -6.24 7.54 -10.21
CA THR A 68 -5.97 8.11 -11.55
C THR A 68 -5.67 7.03 -12.60
N LEU A 69 -5.23 5.85 -12.16
CA LEU A 69 -4.94 4.68 -13.00
C LEU A 69 -6.13 3.72 -13.13
N GLY A 70 -7.23 4.00 -12.44
CA GLY A 70 -8.46 3.18 -12.46
C GLY A 70 -8.52 2.08 -11.40
N PHE A 71 -7.69 2.13 -10.36
CA PHE A 71 -7.77 1.24 -9.20
C PHE A 71 -8.54 1.89 -8.05
N GLU A 72 -9.17 1.07 -7.22
CA GLU A 72 -9.74 1.49 -5.94
C GLU A 72 -8.97 0.82 -4.79
N PRO A 73 -8.88 1.47 -3.61
CA PRO A 73 -8.21 0.88 -2.46
C PRO A 73 -8.94 -0.40 -2.00
N HIS A 74 -8.23 -1.20 -1.19
CA HIS A 74 -8.82 -2.36 -0.52
C HIS A 74 -10.13 -2.00 0.19
N GLU A 75 -11.12 -2.90 0.19
CA GLU A 75 -12.46 -2.63 0.74
C GLU A 75 -12.44 -2.28 2.23
N ASP A 76 -11.50 -2.87 2.97
CA ASP A 76 -11.25 -2.59 4.39
C ASP A 76 -10.49 -1.28 4.65
N PHE A 77 -10.30 -0.44 3.63
CA PHE A 77 -9.63 0.84 3.79
C PHE A 77 -10.40 1.83 4.67
N ALA A 78 -11.72 1.89 4.54
CA ALA A 78 -12.51 2.91 5.23
C ALA A 78 -12.37 2.86 6.76
N PRO A 79 -12.45 1.69 7.44
CA PRO A 79 -12.24 1.59 8.89
C PRO A 79 -10.84 2.00 9.36
N VAL A 80 -9.80 1.79 8.54
CA VAL A 80 -8.43 2.11 8.93
C VAL A 80 -8.04 3.55 8.59
N ALA A 81 -8.64 4.16 7.56
CA ALA A 81 -8.37 5.53 7.16
C ALA A 81 -8.56 6.53 8.31
N ASP A 82 -9.56 6.33 9.16
CA ASP A 82 -9.85 7.22 10.30
C ASP A 82 -8.70 7.28 11.32
N LEU A 83 -7.92 6.20 11.49
CA LEU A 83 -6.77 6.18 12.41
C LEU A 83 -5.59 7.01 11.90
N LEU A 84 -5.49 7.23 10.59
CA LEU A 84 -4.49 8.14 10.03
C LEU A 84 -4.90 9.61 10.20
N GLY A 85 -6.11 9.89 10.69
CA GLY A 85 -6.60 11.25 10.90
C GLY A 85 -7.03 11.94 9.61
N LYS A 86 -7.37 13.23 9.74
CA LYS A 86 -7.91 14.03 8.64
C LYS A 86 -6.88 14.21 7.51
N TRP A 87 -7.30 13.92 6.28
CA TRP A 87 -6.53 14.15 5.06
C TRP A 87 -7.03 15.41 4.34
N GLU A 88 -6.14 16.39 4.16
CA GLU A 88 -6.46 17.64 3.42
C GLU A 88 -6.18 17.53 1.92
N GLY A 89 -5.68 16.37 1.44
CA GLY A 89 -5.31 16.18 0.05
C GLY A 89 -3.93 16.70 -0.30
N GLY A 90 -3.52 16.47 -1.55
CA GLY A 90 -2.31 17.04 -2.13
C GLY A 90 -1.03 16.46 -1.53
N SER A 91 -0.71 15.20 -1.88
CA SER A 91 0.53 14.62 -1.41
C SER A 91 1.76 15.33 -1.97
N ALA A 92 2.76 15.58 -1.13
CA ALA A 92 4.05 16.13 -1.53
C ALA A 92 4.98 15.06 -2.15
N ILE A 93 4.58 13.78 -2.08
CA ILE A 93 5.31 12.66 -2.66
C ILE A 93 4.89 12.48 -4.12
N THR A 94 5.86 12.32 -5.00
CA THR A 94 5.61 11.87 -6.38
C THR A 94 5.53 10.35 -6.41
N PHE A 95 4.42 9.83 -6.93
CA PHE A 95 4.16 8.40 -7.06
C PHE A 95 4.55 7.87 -8.45
N GLY A 96 4.62 6.56 -8.57
CA GLY A 96 5.21 5.91 -9.74
C GLY A 96 6.71 5.72 -9.57
N ARG A 97 7.29 4.96 -10.48
CA ARG A 97 8.74 4.79 -10.61
C ARG A 97 9.20 5.67 -11.75
N ASP A 98 10.13 6.59 -11.52
CA ASP A 98 10.61 7.52 -12.54
C ASP A 98 9.47 8.32 -13.24
N GLY A 99 8.44 8.66 -12.45
CA GLY A 99 7.30 9.45 -12.90
C GLY A 99 6.24 8.68 -13.71
N ARG A 100 6.30 7.34 -13.75
CA ARG A 100 5.35 6.49 -14.48
C ARG A 100 4.85 5.31 -13.62
N PRO A 101 3.67 4.74 -13.91
CA PRO A 101 3.21 3.53 -13.24
C PRO A 101 4.19 2.38 -13.47
N PHE A 102 4.56 1.71 -12.37
CA PHE A 102 5.36 0.49 -12.42
C PHE A 102 4.66 -0.59 -11.61
N TYR A 103 4.05 -1.55 -12.29
CA TYR A 103 3.37 -2.67 -11.64
C TYR A 103 4.37 -3.81 -11.36
N ARG A 104 4.52 -4.19 -10.10
CA ARG A 104 5.19 -5.45 -9.73
C ARG A 104 4.15 -6.42 -9.23
N GLN A 105 4.07 -7.59 -9.85
CA GLN A 105 3.17 -8.65 -9.42
C GLN A 105 3.45 -9.05 -7.97
N GLY A 106 2.42 -8.94 -7.13
CA GLY A 106 2.37 -9.58 -5.82
C GLY A 106 1.83 -11.01 -5.89
N PRO A 107 2.02 -11.80 -4.83
CA PRO A 107 1.67 -13.23 -4.79
C PRO A 107 0.16 -13.52 -4.94
N HIS A 108 -0.69 -12.51 -4.77
CA HIS A 108 -2.15 -12.63 -4.84
C HIS A 108 -2.76 -11.84 -6.01
N ASP A 109 -1.93 -11.22 -6.85
CA ASP A 109 -2.43 -10.38 -7.93
C ASP A 109 -2.81 -11.23 -9.15
N ASP A 110 -3.87 -10.83 -9.86
CA ASP A 110 -4.16 -11.26 -11.22
C ASP A 110 -3.50 -10.26 -12.19
N PRO A 111 -2.30 -10.56 -12.75
CA PRO A 111 -1.61 -9.63 -13.63
C PRO A 111 -2.41 -9.33 -14.90
N GLY A 112 -3.21 -10.27 -15.40
CA GLY A 112 -4.06 -10.05 -16.56
C GLY A 112 -5.15 -9.01 -16.30
N LYS A 113 -5.76 -9.05 -15.11
CA LYS A 113 -6.73 -8.04 -14.66
C LYS A 113 -6.06 -6.67 -14.47
N VAL A 114 -4.91 -6.62 -13.81
CA VAL A 114 -4.17 -5.37 -13.56
C VAL A 114 -3.79 -4.68 -14.86
N LEU A 115 -3.15 -5.41 -15.79
CA LEU A 115 -2.73 -4.87 -17.08
C LEU A 115 -3.93 -4.41 -17.92
N ARG A 116 -5.08 -5.10 -17.82
CA ARG A 116 -6.31 -4.67 -18.48
C ARG A 116 -6.86 -3.35 -17.92
N ILE A 117 -6.73 -3.12 -16.61
CA ILE A 117 -7.16 -1.85 -15.98
C ILE A 117 -6.27 -0.70 -16.49
N LEU A 118 -4.94 -0.86 -16.43
CA LEU A 118 -4.00 0.15 -16.93
C LEU A 118 -4.26 0.52 -18.39
N ARG A 119 -4.50 -0.49 -19.24
CA ARG A 119 -4.79 -0.32 -20.67
C ARG A 119 -6.13 0.34 -20.99
N ARG A 120 -6.96 0.67 -19.99
CA ARG A 120 -8.17 1.47 -20.21
C ARG A 120 -7.84 2.94 -20.46
N THR A 121 -6.73 3.43 -19.91
CA THR A 121 -6.35 4.85 -19.94
C THR A 121 -4.93 5.09 -20.42
N LEU A 122 -4.07 4.07 -20.40
CA LEU A 122 -2.66 4.15 -20.79
C LEU A 122 -2.34 3.25 -21.99
N THR A 123 -1.41 3.69 -22.83
CA THR A 123 -0.74 2.84 -23.84
C THR A 123 0.40 2.05 -23.21
N ASP A 124 0.85 0.97 -23.87
CA ASP A 124 1.88 0.05 -23.34
C ASP A 124 3.24 0.72 -23.11
N ASP A 125 3.52 1.90 -23.68
CA ASP A 125 4.73 2.69 -23.47
C ASP A 125 4.62 3.68 -22.28
N GLN A 126 3.43 3.83 -21.69
CA GLN A 126 3.15 4.75 -20.59
C GLN A 126 3.24 4.09 -19.20
N PHE A 127 3.44 2.77 -19.13
CA PHE A 127 3.65 2.06 -17.87
C PHE A 127 4.62 0.90 -18.06
N ASP A 128 5.28 0.51 -16.98
CA ASP A 128 6.18 -0.63 -16.93
C ASP A 128 5.63 -1.71 -15.99
N TYR A 129 6.02 -2.97 -16.19
CA TYR A 129 5.63 -4.03 -15.28
C TYR A 129 6.67 -5.15 -15.13
N TYR A 130 6.62 -5.82 -13.99
CA TYR A 130 7.31 -7.06 -13.71
C TYR A 130 6.28 -8.10 -13.26
N VAL A 131 6.11 -9.13 -14.08
CA VAL A 131 5.27 -10.31 -13.84
C VAL A 131 6.21 -11.50 -13.83
N GLU A 132 6.13 -12.34 -12.81
CA GLU A 132 6.94 -13.56 -12.76
C GLU A 132 6.53 -14.47 -13.91
N ASP A 133 7.52 -14.97 -14.65
CA ASP A 133 7.29 -15.90 -15.75
C ASP A 133 6.78 -17.23 -15.16
N PRO A 134 5.60 -17.74 -15.57
CA PRO A 134 5.06 -19.00 -15.03
C PRO A 134 5.87 -20.25 -15.44
N SER A 135 7.00 -20.09 -16.14
CA SER A 135 7.86 -21.22 -16.49
C SER A 135 8.43 -21.85 -15.20
N PRO A 136 8.23 -23.16 -14.97
CA PRO A 136 8.85 -23.83 -13.83
C PRO A 136 10.37 -23.69 -13.93
N ALA A 137 11.02 -23.46 -12.78
CA ALA A 137 12.46 -23.57 -12.66
C ALA A 137 12.92 -24.87 -13.34
N SER A 138 13.81 -24.73 -14.31
CA SER A 138 14.35 -25.83 -15.13
C SER A 138 15.11 -26.85 -14.30
#